data_AF-A0A6B3HRT4-F1
#
_entry.id   AF-A0A6B3HRT4-F1
#
_cell.length_a   1.000
_cell.length_b   1.000
_cell.length_c   1.000
_cell.angle_alpha   90.00
_cell.angle_beta   90.00
_cell.angle_gamma   90.00
#
_symmetry.space_group_name_H-M   'P 1'
#
loop_
_entity.id
_entity.type
_entity.pdbx_description
1 polymer ?
#
loop_
_entity_poly.entity_id
_entity_poly.type
_entity_poly.pdbx_seq_one_letter_code
_entity_poly.pdbx_strand_id
1 'polypeptide(L)'
;NSRTGGVGSTVSQFLRDTGVSTPLREFGIPRRFLDHGARADVLAGCGLSVQNIARTVVEDISAAGDGTVNQAADDLDDAMVRLLKQASRGEIR
;
A
#
# COMPACT_ATOMS: atom_id res chain seq x y z
N ASN A 1 -4.78 15.77 -13.18
CA ASN A 1 -3.97 14.73 -12.49
C ASN A 1 -4.47 13.36 -12.94
N SER A 2 -3.68 12.63 -13.72
CA SER A 2 -4.02 11.30 -14.26
C SER A 2 -3.46 10.21 -13.34
N ARG A 3 -4.20 9.13 -13.13
CA ARG A 3 -3.76 8.03 -12.25
C ARG A 3 -2.49 7.33 -12.75
N THR A 4 -2.31 7.23 -14.06
CA THR A 4 -1.12 6.59 -14.67
C THR A 4 -0.27 7.62 -15.39
N GLY A 5 1.05 7.64 -15.12
CA GLY A 5 1.97 8.62 -15.69
C GLY A 5 1.77 10.05 -15.16
N GLY A 6 1.04 10.19 -14.06
CA GLY A 6 0.93 11.44 -13.30
C GLY A 6 1.92 11.50 -12.15
N VAL A 7 1.80 12.53 -11.31
CA VAL A 7 2.71 12.76 -10.17
C VAL A 7 2.79 11.57 -9.22
N GLY A 8 1.66 10.90 -8.93
CA GLY A 8 1.63 9.73 -8.05
C GLY A 8 2.50 8.58 -8.58
N SER A 9 2.41 8.30 -9.88
CA SER A 9 3.23 7.30 -10.56
C SER A 9 4.72 7.61 -10.50
N THR A 10 5.11 8.88 -10.64
CA THR A 10 6.52 9.31 -10.54
C THR A 10 7.04 9.17 -9.12
N VAL A 11 6.25 9.56 -8.11
CA VAL A 11 6.63 9.41 -6.70
C VAL A 11 6.76 7.92 -6.35
N SER A 12 5.82 7.09 -6.81
CA SER A 12 5.86 5.63 -6.61
C SER A 12 7.11 4.99 -7.22
N GLN A 13 7.49 5.42 -8.43
CA GLN A 13 8.74 5.00 -9.06
C GLN A 13 9.96 5.45 -8.24
N PHE A 14 10.02 6.72 -7.85
CA PHE A 14 11.13 7.25 -7.05
C PHE A 14 11.31 6.52 -5.71
N LEU A 15 10.22 6.23 -5.00
CA LEU A 15 10.29 5.48 -3.73
C LEU A 15 10.82 4.06 -3.95
N ARG A 16 10.43 3.38 -5.03
CA ARG A 16 10.95 2.05 -5.37
C ARG A 16 12.42 2.10 -5.76
N ASP A 17 12.82 3.08 -6.56
CA ASP A 17 14.21 3.24 -7.01
C ASP A 17 15.15 3.54 -5.84
N THR A 18 14.65 4.18 -4.78
CA THR A 18 15.40 4.48 -3.55
C THR A 18 15.29 3.39 -2.48
N GLY A 19 14.58 2.28 -2.76
CA GLY A 19 14.42 1.17 -1.83
C GLY A 19 13.53 1.48 -0.62
N VAL A 20 12.69 2.51 -0.70
CA VAL A 20 11.75 2.88 0.36
C VAL A 20 10.49 2.02 0.26
N SER A 21 10.25 1.19 1.26
CA SER A 21 9.12 0.24 1.31
C SER A 21 7.83 0.82 1.89
N THR A 22 7.75 2.14 2.08
CA THR A 22 6.57 2.79 2.64
C THR A 22 5.33 2.54 1.77
N PRO A 23 4.23 2.02 2.34
CA PRO A 23 2.97 1.84 1.60
C PRO A 23 2.47 3.16 1.03
N LEU A 24 2.09 3.15 -0.25
CA LEU A 24 1.59 4.32 -0.98
C LEU A 24 0.36 3.95 -1.81
N ARG A 25 -0.64 4.84 -1.81
CA ARG A 25 -1.83 4.77 -2.65
C ARG A 25 -1.94 5.99 -3.56
N GLU A 26 -2.27 5.75 -4.82
CA GLU A 26 -2.46 6.78 -5.83
C GLU A 26 -3.93 7.02 -6.14
N PHE A 27 -4.34 8.30 -6.13
CA PHE A 27 -5.65 8.75 -6.60
C PHE A 27 -5.48 9.61 -7.84
N GLY A 28 -6.32 9.39 -8.84
CA GLY A 28 -6.26 10.18 -10.07
C GLY A 28 -7.37 9.82 -11.05
N ILE A 29 -7.49 10.65 -12.08
CA ILE A 29 -8.49 10.47 -13.13
C ILE A 29 -8.13 9.25 -13.99
N PRO A 30 -9.09 8.37 -14.31
CA PRO A 30 -8.88 7.22 -15.18
C PRO A 30 -8.57 7.65 -16.62
N ARG A 31 -7.79 6.84 -17.35
CA ARG A 31 -7.45 7.10 -18.76
C ARG A 31 -8.58 6.69 -19.71
N ARG A 32 -9.71 7.40 -19.60
CA ARG A 32 -10.87 7.28 -20.50
C ARG A 32 -11.57 8.63 -20.60
N PHE A 33 -12.43 8.79 -21.60
CA PHE A 33 -13.35 9.92 -21.62
C PHE A 33 -14.34 9.81 -20.45
N LEU A 34 -14.62 10.94 -19.82
CA LEU A 34 -15.57 11.05 -18.73
C LEU A 34 -16.89 11.59 -19.26
N ASP A 35 -17.98 11.12 -18.69
CA ASP A 35 -19.30 11.65 -18.99
C ASP A 35 -19.38 13.12 -18.55
N HIS A 36 -20.15 13.90 -19.31
CA HIS A 36 -20.35 15.31 -19.00
C HIS A 36 -21.33 15.44 -17.83
N GLY A 37 -21.07 16.38 -16.93
CA GLY A 37 -21.89 16.62 -15.77
C GLY A 37 -21.29 17.72 -14.91
N ALA A 38 -21.90 17.98 -13.75
CA ALA A 38 -21.28 18.88 -12.80
C ALA A 38 -19.97 18.26 -12.31
N ARG A 39 -18.99 19.12 -11.98
CA ARG A 39 -17.67 18.67 -11.52
C ARG A 39 -17.75 17.67 -10.36
N ALA A 40 -18.70 17.86 -9.45
CA ALA A 40 -18.91 16.96 -8.32
C ALA A 40 -19.31 15.54 -8.77
N ASP A 41 -20.20 15.44 -9.76
CA ASP A 41 -20.67 14.16 -10.30
C ASP A 41 -19.55 13.43 -11.03
N VAL A 42 -18.76 14.16 -11.83
CA VAL A 42 -17.59 13.61 -12.54
C VAL A 42 -16.56 13.05 -11.54
N LEU A 43 -16.28 13.78 -10.46
CA LEU A 43 -15.35 13.32 -9.44
C LEU A 43 -15.91 12.13 -8.65
N ALA A 44 -17.18 12.15 -8.30
CA ALA A 44 -17.85 11.02 -7.64
C ALA A 44 -17.80 9.76 -8.52
N GLY A 45 -18.10 9.89 -9.82
CA GLY A 45 -17.99 8.81 -10.80
C GLY A 45 -16.56 8.31 -11.04
N CYS A 46 -15.55 9.12 -10.73
CA CYS A 46 -14.14 8.72 -10.72
C CYS A 46 -13.67 8.15 -9.37
N GLY A 47 -14.52 8.13 -8.34
CA GLY A 47 -14.13 7.72 -6.98
C GLY A 47 -13.30 8.78 -6.23
N LEU A 48 -13.26 10.02 -6.73
CA LEU A 48 -12.48 11.14 -6.17
C LEU A 48 -13.32 12.09 -5.31
N SER A 49 -14.47 11.63 -4.81
CA SER A 49 -15.23 12.37 -3.81
C SER A 49 -14.52 12.29 -2.45
N VAL A 50 -14.79 13.28 -1.59
CA VAL A 50 -14.21 13.36 -0.24
C VAL A 50 -14.54 12.09 0.57
N GLN A 51 -15.78 11.62 0.49
CA GLN A 51 -16.25 10.44 1.19
C GLN A 51 -15.53 9.17 0.72
N ASN A 52 -15.33 9.02 -0.59
CA ASN A 52 -14.64 7.86 -1.13
C ASN A 52 -13.16 7.85 -0.73
N ILE A 53 -12.48 8.99 -0.84
CA ILE A 53 -11.07 9.11 -0.44
C ILE A 53 -10.92 8.83 1.05
N ALA A 54 -11.74 9.45 1.91
CA ALA A 54 -11.67 9.25 3.35
C ALA A 54 -11.87 7.79 3.75
N ARG A 55 -12.88 7.12 3.18
CA ARG A 55 -13.13 5.69 3.40
C ARG A 55 -11.91 4.84 3.02
N THR A 56 -11.37 5.04 1.82
CA THR A 56 -10.21 4.25 1.36
C THR A 56 -8.98 4.48 2.24
N VAL A 57 -8.74 5.71 2.70
CA VAL A 57 -7.61 5.99 3.61
C VAL A 57 -7.79 5.30 4.95
N VAL A 58 -9.00 5.29 5.51
CA VAL A 58 -9.28 4.56 6.76
C VAL A 58 -9.08 3.06 6.58
N GLU A 59 -9.60 2.48 5.49
CA GLU A 59 -9.39 1.07 5.14
C GLU A 59 -7.90 0.71 5.03
N ASP A 60 -7.10 1.56 4.36
CA ASP A 60 -5.66 1.36 4.22
C ASP A 60 -4.93 1.39 5.57
N ILE A 61 -5.27 2.35 6.43
CA ILE A 61 -4.63 2.49 7.75
C ILE A 61 -4.99 1.31 8.64
N SER A 62 -6.25 0.89 8.64
CA SER A 62 -6.69 -0.29 9.39
C SER A 62 -5.97 -1.55 8.92
N ALA A 63 -5.82 -1.74 7.61
CA ALA A 63 -5.08 -2.89 7.06
C ALA A 63 -3.57 -2.83 7.37
N ALA A 64 -2.97 -1.65 7.34
CA ALA A 64 -1.55 -1.47 7.65
C ALA A 64 -1.24 -1.69 9.14
N GLY A 65 -2.16 -1.32 10.03
CA GLY A 65 -2.03 -1.54 11.47
C GLY A 65 -2.00 -3.02 11.87
N ASP A 66 -2.77 -3.86 11.19
CA ASP A 66 -2.77 -5.31 11.41
C ASP A 66 -1.53 -6.00 10.81
N GLY A 67 -1.04 -5.51 9.67
CA GLY A 67 0.07 -6.15 8.93
C GLY A 67 1.45 -5.99 9.57
N THR A 68 1.78 -4.81 10.13
CA THR A 68 3.12 -4.57 10.70
C THR A 68 3.34 -5.28 12.02
N VAL A 69 2.30 -5.38 12.86
CA VAL A 69 2.37 -6.14 14.12
C VAL A 69 2.44 -7.64 13.88
N ASN A 70 1.73 -8.14 12.86
CA ASN A 70 1.73 -9.56 12.53
C ASN A 70 3.06 -9.97 11.84
N GLN A 71 3.61 -9.13 10.97
CA GLN A 71 4.88 -9.43 10.29
C GLN A 71 6.06 -9.55 11.27
N ALA A 72 6.15 -8.66 12.26
CA ALA A 72 7.21 -8.74 13.26
C ALA A 72 7.10 -9.98 14.15
N ALA A 73 5.87 -10.42 14.45
CA ALA A 73 5.62 -11.67 15.18
C ALA A 73 5.97 -12.90 14.33
N ASP A 74 5.54 -12.92 13.06
CA ASP A 74 5.83 -14.00 12.10
C ASP A 74 7.35 -14.14 11.87
N ASP A 75 8.07 -13.01 11.75
CA ASP A 75 9.53 -12.99 11.56
C ASP A 75 10.29 -13.57 12.77
N LEU A 76 9.80 -13.28 13.99
CA LEU A 76 10.36 -13.82 15.24
C LEU A 76 10.10 -15.33 15.38
N ASP A 77 8.90 -15.79 15.02
CA ASP A 77 8.55 -17.21 15.04
C ASP A 77 9.39 -18.00 14.02
N ASP A 78 9.59 -17.47 12.81
CA ASP A 78 10.45 -18.09 11.80
C ASP A 78 11.92 -18.15 12.24
N ALA A 79 12.42 -17.09 12.89
CA ALA A 79 13.76 -17.06 13.47
C ALA A 79 13.90 -18.09 14.60
N MET A 80 12.91 -18.21 15.48
CA MET A 80 12.89 -19.19 16.55
C MET A 80 12.85 -20.63 16.02
N VAL A 81 12.04 -20.91 15.00
CA VAL A 81 11.99 -22.22 14.34
C VAL A 81 13.34 -22.57 13.70
N ARG A 82 14.02 -21.59 13.09
CA ARG A 82 15.39 -21.79 12.55
C ARG A 82 16.40 -22.09 13.65
N LEU A 83 16.37 -21.34 14.75
CA LEU A 83 17.24 -21.57 15.91
C LEU A 83 17.02 -22.96 16.52
N LEU A 84 15.77 -23.39 16.69
CA LEU A 84 15.45 -24.73 17.21
C LEU A 84 15.92 -25.84 16.25
N LYS A 85 15.78 -25.65 14.94
CA LYS A 85 16.29 -26.58 13.93
C LYS A 85 17.82 -26.64 13.91
N GLN A 86 18.51 -25.53 14.14
CA GLN A 86 19.97 -25.47 14.23
C GLN A 86 20.48 -26.12 15.52
N ALA A 87 19.81 -25.85 16.66
CA ALA A 87 20.14 -26.45 17.96
C ALA A 87 19.93 -27.98 17.94
N SER A 88 18.84 -28.46 17.31
CA SER A 88 18.57 -29.89 17.18
C SER A 88 19.53 -30.61 16.22
N ARG A 89 20.24 -29.90 15.34
CA ARG A 89 21.26 -30.46 14.44
C ARG A 89 22.68 -30.42 15.00
N GLY A 90 22.89 -29.80 16.18
CA GLY A 90 24.21 -29.73 16.83
C GLY A 90 25.23 -28.83 16.14
N GLU A 91 24.80 -27.92 15.26
CA GLU A 91 25.67 -27.07 14.42
C GLU A 91 25.91 -25.66 14.98
N ILE A 92 25.43 -25.33 16.18
CA ILE A 92 25.71 -24.03 16.81
C ILE A 92 27.07 -24.09 17.48
N ARG A 93 28.12 -23.66 16.76
CA ARG A 93 29.47 -23.46 17.29
C ARG A 93 29.92 -22.04 17.10
#